data_AF-A0A538DTL0-F1
#
_entry.id   AF-A0A538DTL0-F1
#
_cell.length_a   1.000
_cell.length_b   1.000
_cell.length_c   1.000
_cell.angle_alpha   90.00
_cell.angle_beta   90.00
_cell.angle_gamma   90.00
#
_symmetry.space_group_name_H-M   'P 1'
#
loop_
_entity.id
_entity.type
_entity.pdbx_description
1 polymer ?
#
loop_
_entity_poly.entity_id
_entity_poly.type
_entity_poly.pdbx_seq_one_letter_code
_entity_poly.pdbx_strand_id
1 'polypeptide(L)'
;MQFTSPGTFYWRAFFTSNTGSVLSSSSDCSEAVTVFQIQPTLTTAQTVKITDSATISATGGGNLSGTAHFRPFSDAGCTTTPLAVQEDVSVSGASPQTASATTIVTFNTAGNHLVYWQVSYTSSNPAQKDIAATCTENTNLTITN
;
A
#
# COMPACT_ATOMS: atom_id res chain seq x y z
N MET A 1 39.32 -17.37 0.04
CA MET A 1 39.52 -16.12 -0.73
C MET A 1 38.15 -15.50 -0.91
N GLN A 2 37.98 -14.21 -0.64
CA GLN A 2 36.70 -13.50 -0.81
C GLN A 2 36.96 -12.31 -1.73
N PHE A 3 36.21 -12.20 -2.83
CA PHE A 3 36.27 -11.04 -3.71
C PHE A 3 35.42 -9.92 -3.12
N THR A 4 36.02 -8.75 -2.91
CA THR A 4 35.34 -7.56 -2.35
C THR A 4 34.99 -6.52 -3.42
N SER A 5 35.42 -6.73 -4.67
CA SER A 5 35.12 -5.88 -5.81
C SER A 5 34.72 -6.71 -7.03
N PRO A 6 33.85 -6.17 -7.91
CA PRO A 6 33.56 -6.79 -9.19
C PRO A 6 34.79 -6.76 -10.10
N GLY A 7 34.91 -7.75 -10.98
CA GLY A 7 36.03 -7.89 -11.89
C GLY A 7 36.16 -9.31 -12.42
N THR A 8 37.05 -9.48 -13.40
CA THR A 8 37.49 -10.81 -13.83
C THR A 8 38.85 -11.08 -13.21
N PHE A 9 38.92 -12.12 -12.38
CA PHE A 9 40.15 -12.53 -11.73
C PHE A 9 40.65 -13.81 -12.38
N TYR A 10 41.94 -13.85 -12.68
CA TYR A 10 42.62 -15.00 -13.26
C TYR A 10 43.52 -15.64 -12.21
N TRP A 11 43.64 -16.96 -12.24
CA TRP A 11 44.60 -17.67 -11.40
C TRP A 11 45.39 -18.69 -12.21
N ARG A 12 46.54 -19.06 -11.67
CA ARG A 12 47.37 -20.13 -12.19
C ARG A 12 47.93 -20.95 -11.04
N ALA A 13 48.00 -22.26 -11.23
CA ALA A 13 48.71 -23.15 -10.33
C ALA A 13 50.17 -23.28 -10.79
N PHE A 14 51.10 -23.39 -9.84
CA PHE A 14 52.49 -23.72 -10.12
C PHE A 14 52.98 -24.77 -9.13
N PHE A 15 53.86 -25.64 -9.61
CA PHE A 15 54.58 -26.62 -8.82
C PHE A 15 56.07 -26.44 -9.08
N THR A 16 56.86 -26.38 -8.01
CA THR A 16 58.33 -26.32 -8.06
C THR A 16 58.90 -27.47 -7.26
N SER A 17 59.72 -28.33 -7.88
CA SER A 17 60.43 -29.40 -7.19
C SER A 17 61.57 -28.84 -6.33
N ASN A 18 61.79 -29.44 -5.15
CA ASN A 18 62.88 -29.09 -4.23
C ASN A 18 64.12 -29.99 -4.42
N THR A 19 64.01 -31.06 -5.22
CA THR A 19 65.13 -31.89 -5.66
C THR A 19 65.46 -31.48 -7.10
N GLY A 20 66.74 -31.27 -7.42
CA GLY A 20 67.23 -30.64 -8.66
C GLY A 20 66.90 -31.33 -10.01
N SER A 21 65.81 -32.11 -10.07
CA SER A 21 65.16 -32.56 -11.30
C SER A 21 64.22 -31.48 -11.84
N VAL A 22 64.24 -31.26 -13.15
CA VAL A 22 63.62 -30.16 -13.93
C VAL A 22 62.08 -30.17 -14.00
N LEU A 23 61.40 -30.80 -13.04
CA LEU A 23 59.95 -31.05 -13.05
C LEU A 23 59.12 -29.89 -12.48
N SER A 24 59.51 -28.63 -12.71
CA SER A 24 58.61 -27.51 -12.43
C SER A 24 57.52 -27.45 -13.50
N SER A 25 56.29 -27.17 -13.07
CA SER A 25 55.15 -27.03 -13.98
C SER A 25 54.27 -25.87 -13.56
N SER A 26 53.55 -25.32 -14.51
CA SER A 26 52.58 -24.27 -14.26
C SER A 26 51.40 -24.47 -15.19
N SER A 27 50.19 -24.28 -14.68
CA SER A 27 49.02 -24.16 -15.54
C SER A 27 49.12 -22.88 -16.38
N ASP A 28 48.30 -22.82 -17.43
CA ASP A 28 48.03 -21.56 -18.09
C ASP A 28 47.24 -20.60 -17.17
N CYS A 29 47.08 -19.35 -17.60
CA CYS A 29 46.26 -18.34 -16.91
C CYS A 29 44.85 -18.25 -17.53
N SER A 30 44.33 -19.35 -18.10
CA SER A 30 43.04 -19.32 -18.79
C SER A 30 41.84 -19.39 -17.84
N GLU A 31 42.04 -19.86 -16.62
CA GLU A 31 40.98 -19.98 -15.62
C GLU A 31 40.60 -18.60 -15.08
N ALA A 32 39.32 -18.26 -15.20
CA ALA A 32 38.79 -16.94 -14.87
C ALA A 32 37.51 -17.06 -14.05
N VAL A 33 37.34 -16.15 -13.09
CA VAL A 33 36.09 -15.96 -12.35
C VAL A 33 35.65 -14.52 -12.55
N THR A 34 34.42 -14.35 -13.01
CA THR A 34 33.81 -13.04 -13.16
C THR A 34 32.89 -12.79 -11.97
N VAL A 35 33.23 -11.77 -11.20
CA VAL A 35 32.38 -11.24 -10.13
C VAL A 35 31.69 -10.01 -10.68
N PHE A 36 30.36 -10.06 -10.79
CA PHE A 36 29.56 -8.91 -11.18
C PHE A 36 28.75 -8.39 -9.99
N GLN A 37 28.50 -7.09 -9.98
CA GLN A 37 27.51 -6.47 -9.11
C GLN A 37 26.22 -6.33 -9.88
N ILE A 38 25.11 -6.72 -9.25
CA ILE A 38 23.77 -6.48 -9.80
C ILE A 38 23.24 -5.20 -9.18
N GLN A 39 22.78 -4.29 -10.03
CA GLN A 39 22.10 -3.08 -9.59
C GLN A 39 20.71 -3.45 -9.03
N PRO A 40 20.40 -3.14 -7.75
CA PRO A 40 19.04 -3.29 -7.24
C PRO A 40 18.12 -2.23 -7.84
N THR A 41 16.82 -2.55 -7.89
CA THR A 41 15.75 -1.60 -8.23
C THR A 41 15.07 -1.11 -6.95
N LEU A 42 14.62 0.16 -6.95
CA LEU A 42 13.85 0.76 -5.85
C LEU A 42 12.56 1.38 -6.39
N THR A 43 11.44 1.11 -5.72
CA THR A 43 10.13 1.72 -6.00
C THR A 43 9.50 2.17 -4.69
N THR A 44 8.74 3.27 -4.71
CA THR A 44 8.05 3.80 -3.53
C THR A 44 6.56 4.02 -3.83
N ALA A 45 5.74 4.02 -2.78
CA ALA A 45 4.33 4.37 -2.81
C ALA A 45 3.99 5.22 -1.59
N GLN A 46 3.06 6.17 -1.74
CA GLN A 46 2.64 7.02 -0.63
C GLN A 46 1.30 6.54 -0.08
N THR A 47 1.19 6.44 1.24
CA THR A 47 -0.05 6.17 1.94
C THR A 47 -0.58 7.45 2.56
N VAL A 48 -1.87 7.72 2.41
CA VAL A 48 -2.55 8.83 3.09
C VAL A 48 -3.66 8.30 3.99
N LYS A 49 -3.88 8.98 5.10
CA LYS A 49 -5.07 8.80 5.93
C LYS A 49 -6.11 9.81 5.47
N ILE A 50 -7.29 9.32 5.14
CA ILE A 50 -8.44 10.14 4.77
C ILE A 50 -9.55 9.88 5.78
N THR A 51 -10.17 10.96 6.26
CA THR A 51 -11.21 10.92 7.28
C THR A 51 -12.46 11.57 6.72
N ASP A 52 -13.60 10.94 6.97
CA ASP A 52 -14.91 11.47 6.66
C ASP A 52 -15.85 11.33 7.87
N SER A 53 -16.90 12.15 7.92
CA SER A 53 -17.88 12.15 8.99
C SER A 53 -19.28 12.49 8.51
N ALA A 54 -20.27 11.77 9.03
CA ALA A 54 -21.68 12.02 8.77
C ALA A 54 -22.45 12.26 10.07
N THR A 55 -23.38 13.20 10.02
CA THR A 55 -24.34 13.43 11.12
C THR A 55 -25.67 12.79 10.77
N ILE A 56 -26.08 11.80 11.56
CA ILE A 56 -27.34 11.09 11.41
C ILE A 56 -28.35 11.73 12.36
N SER A 57 -29.52 12.07 11.83
CA SER A 57 -30.61 12.69 12.59
C SER A 57 -31.94 12.01 12.27
N ALA A 58 -32.74 11.77 13.30
CA ALA A 58 -34.13 11.35 13.20
C ALA A 58 -35.03 12.36 13.93
N THR A 59 -36.18 12.69 13.35
CA THR A 59 -37.19 13.59 13.96
C THR A 59 -38.14 12.87 14.92
N GLY A 60 -38.07 11.53 14.99
CA GLY A 60 -38.92 10.68 15.80
C GLY A 60 -38.39 9.25 15.89
N GLY A 61 -39.12 8.36 16.57
CA GLY A 61 -38.73 6.96 16.74
C GLY A 61 -37.71 6.70 17.86
N GLY A 62 -37.36 7.72 18.64
CA GLY A 62 -36.47 7.60 19.82
C GLY A 62 -34.98 7.68 19.48
N ASN A 63 -34.16 7.01 20.29
CA ASN A 63 -32.71 6.99 20.11
C ASN A 63 -32.33 6.33 18.78
N LEU A 64 -31.28 6.84 18.14
CA LEU A 64 -30.63 6.18 17.02
C LEU A 64 -30.02 4.86 17.49
N SER A 65 -30.06 3.85 16.61
CA SER A 65 -29.42 2.56 16.78
C SER A 65 -29.20 1.98 15.40
N GLY A 66 -27.94 1.75 15.01
CA GLY A 66 -27.59 1.22 13.69
C GLY A 66 -26.11 1.38 13.37
N THR A 67 -25.79 1.31 12.08
CA THR A 67 -24.41 1.37 11.57
C THR A 67 -24.33 2.36 10.42
N ALA A 68 -23.40 3.31 10.50
CA ALA A 68 -22.99 4.15 9.40
C ALA A 68 -21.88 3.45 8.60
N HIS A 69 -22.01 3.43 7.29
CA HIS A 69 -21.12 2.73 6.37
C HIS A 69 -20.39 3.75 5.51
N PHE A 70 -19.06 3.76 5.57
CA PHE A 70 -18.19 4.67 4.82
C PHE A 70 -17.33 3.88 3.84
N ARG A 71 -17.31 4.31 2.57
CA ARG A 71 -16.51 3.65 1.53
C ARG A 71 -15.91 4.69 0.57
N PRO A 72 -14.59 4.74 0.40
CA PRO A 72 -13.95 5.61 -0.59
C PRO A 72 -13.90 4.95 -1.98
N PHE A 73 -14.07 5.74 -3.04
CA PHE A 73 -14.03 5.32 -4.45
C PHE A 73 -13.18 6.27 -5.28
N SER A 74 -12.73 5.81 -6.45
CA SER A 74 -12.01 6.64 -7.42
C SER A 74 -12.93 7.29 -8.47
N ASP A 75 -14.22 6.93 -8.48
CA ASP A 75 -15.21 7.43 -9.44
C ASP A 75 -16.35 8.19 -8.77
N ALA A 76 -16.86 9.21 -9.47
CA ALA A 76 -17.94 10.06 -8.97
C ALA A 76 -19.29 9.35 -8.76
N GLY A 77 -19.46 8.15 -9.34
CA GLY A 77 -20.65 7.34 -9.15
C GLY A 77 -20.55 6.37 -7.97
N CYS A 78 -19.38 6.23 -7.35
CA CYS A 78 -19.07 5.19 -6.38
C CYS A 78 -19.48 3.79 -6.89
N THR A 79 -19.15 3.52 -8.16
CA THR A 79 -19.51 2.28 -8.88
C THR A 79 -18.34 1.33 -9.06
N THR A 80 -17.10 1.81 -8.92
CA THR A 80 -15.90 0.95 -9.01
C THR A 80 -15.73 0.12 -7.75
N THR A 81 -14.68 -0.70 -7.71
CA THR A 81 -14.23 -1.29 -6.44
C THR A 81 -13.83 -0.17 -5.48
N PRO A 82 -14.22 -0.23 -4.18
CA PRO A 82 -13.75 0.71 -3.18
C PRO A 82 -12.21 0.74 -3.09
N LEU A 83 -11.65 1.92 -2.82
CA LEU A 83 -10.20 2.12 -2.64
C LEU A 83 -9.66 1.51 -1.35
N ALA A 84 -10.53 1.25 -0.39
CA ALA A 84 -10.21 0.61 0.89
C ALA A 84 -11.39 -0.23 1.37
N VAL A 85 -11.16 -1.05 2.38
CA VAL A 85 -12.23 -1.82 3.03
C VAL A 85 -13.27 -0.86 3.59
N GLN A 86 -14.54 -1.26 3.51
CA GLN A 86 -15.65 -0.53 4.11
C GLN A 86 -15.41 -0.31 5.61
N GLU A 87 -15.58 0.94 6.05
CA GLU A 87 -15.53 1.29 7.46
C GLU A 87 -16.93 1.46 8.02
N ASP A 88 -17.26 0.56 8.96
CA ASP A 88 -18.55 0.51 9.62
C ASP A 88 -18.43 1.09 11.03
N VAL A 89 -19.23 2.12 11.30
CA VAL A 89 -19.24 2.84 12.58
C VAL A 89 -20.59 2.66 13.25
N SER A 90 -20.61 2.08 14.44
CA SER A 90 -21.83 1.95 15.23
C SER A 90 -22.36 3.33 15.66
N VAL A 91 -23.66 3.55 15.48
CA VAL A 91 -24.36 4.77 15.90
C VAL A 91 -25.41 4.39 16.93
N SER A 92 -25.33 4.99 18.12
CA SER A 92 -26.32 4.78 19.17
C SER A 92 -26.47 6.01 20.05
N GLY A 93 -27.70 6.35 20.43
CA GLY A 93 -27.95 7.42 21.41
C GLY A 93 -29.02 8.41 20.95
N ALA A 94 -29.18 9.50 21.72
CA ALA A 94 -30.15 10.54 21.39
C ALA A 94 -29.81 11.18 20.04
N SER A 95 -30.81 11.31 19.16
CA SER A 95 -30.66 12.04 17.90
C SER A 95 -30.37 13.53 18.18
N PRO A 96 -29.40 14.17 17.49
CA PRO A 96 -28.53 13.62 16.43
C PRO A 96 -27.25 12.95 16.95
N GLN A 97 -26.62 12.13 16.12
CA GLN A 97 -25.29 11.54 16.38
C GLN A 97 -24.36 11.74 15.19
N THR A 98 -23.07 11.93 15.46
CA THR A 98 -22.04 12.05 14.43
C THR A 98 -21.13 10.82 14.45
N ALA A 99 -20.98 10.19 13.29
CA ALA A 99 -20.06 9.08 13.06
C ALA A 99 -18.91 9.55 12.18
N SER A 100 -17.69 9.13 12.49
CA SER A 100 -16.49 9.43 11.70
C SER A 100 -15.70 8.16 11.42
N ALA A 101 -15.21 8.04 10.20
CA ALA A 101 -14.39 6.92 9.73
C ALA A 101 -13.04 7.45 9.22
N THR A 102 -11.97 6.69 9.40
CA THR A 102 -10.62 7.06 8.93
C THR A 102 -9.94 5.86 8.32
N THR A 103 -9.75 5.92 7.00
CA THR A 103 -9.15 4.84 6.23
C THR A 103 -7.81 5.21 5.62
N ILE A 104 -7.01 4.19 5.31
CA ILE A 104 -5.69 4.35 4.69
C ILE A 104 -5.79 3.97 3.23
N VAL A 105 -5.48 4.91 2.34
CA VAL A 105 -5.43 4.70 0.89
C VAL A 105 -3.97 4.78 0.43
N THR A 106 -3.56 3.83 -0.42
CA THR A 106 -2.22 3.78 -1.01
C THR A 106 -2.26 4.26 -2.45
N PHE A 107 -1.43 5.24 -2.79
CA PHE A 107 -1.27 5.75 -4.15
C PHE A 107 0.12 5.39 -4.68
N ASN A 108 0.15 4.64 -5.79
CA ASN A 108 1.38 4.12 -6.39
C ASN A 108 1.92 5.01 -7.53
N THR A 109 1.23 6.10 -7.85
CA THR A 109 1.58 6.99 -8.96
C THR A 109 1.56 8.44 -8.51
N ALA A 110 2.51 9.24 -9.01
CA ALA A 110 2.45 10.68 -8.88
C ALA A 110 1.26 11.24 -9.67
N GLY A 111 0.77 12.41 -9.26
CA GLY A 111 -0.32 13.10 -9.92
C GLY A 111 -1.53 13.35 -9.01
N ASN A 112 -2.62 13.76 -9.65
CA ASN A 112 -3.87 14.14 -9.00
C ASN A 112 -4.76 12.92 -8.78
N HIS A 113 -5.25 12.74 -7.56
CA HIS A 113 -6.10 11.63 -7.14
C HIS A 113 -7.38 12.17 -6.52
N LEU A 114 -8.52 11.77 -7.08
CA LEU A 114 -9.84 12.08 -6.52
C LEU A 114 -10.33 10.90 -5.70
N VAL A 115 -10.82 11.20 -4.51
CA VAL A 115 -11.49 10.22 -3.64
C VAL A 115 -12.91 10.67 -3.40
N TYR A 116 -13.88 9.86 -3.81
CA TYR A 116 -15.30 10.07 -3.61
C TYR A 116 -15.79 9.22 -2.45
N TRP A 117 -16.62 9.77 -1.58
CA TRP A 117 -17.15 9.02 -0.44
C TRP A 117 -18.59 8.59 -0.67
N GLN A 118 -18.81 7.28 -0.51
CA GLN A 118 -20.14 6.71 -0.38
C GLN A 118 -20.46 6.55 1.11
N VAL A 119 -21.50 7.23 1.57
CA VAL A 119 -21.98 7.13 2.95
C VAL A 119 -23.42 6.64 2.97
N SER A 120 -23.73 5.64 3.79
CA SER A 120 -25.10 5.15 4.06
C SER A 120 -25.28 4.83 5.54
N TYR A 121 -26.53 4.67 5.97
CA TYR A 121 -26.86 4.29 7.34
C TYR A 121 -27.91 3.18 7.36
N THR A 122 -27.59 2.06 7.98
CA THR A 122 -28.55 0.97 8.24
C THR A 122 -29.04 1.09 9.68
N SER A 123 -30.35 1.25 9.88
CA SER A 123 -30.95 1.35 11.21
C SER A 123 -31.33 -0.03 11.74
N SER A 124 -30.98 -0.30 13.00
CA SER A 124 -31.52 -1.41 13.78
C SER A 124 -32.70 -0.99 14.67
N ASN A 125 -33.07 0.30 14.68
CA ASN A 125 -34.27 0.76 15.36
C ASN A 125 -35.49 0.56 14.43
N PRO A 126 -36.47 -0.30 14.79
CA PRO A 126 -37.62 -0.59 13.93
C PRO A 126 -38.56 0.61 13.68
N ALA A 127 -38.43 1.68 14.47
CA ALA A 127 -39.19 2.92 14.27
C ALA A 127 -38.49 3.92 13.32
N GLN A 128 -37.30 3.59 12.80
CA GLN A 128 -36.50 4.43 11.91
C GLN A 128 -36.19 3.68 10.62
N LYS A 129 -35.95 4.41 9.52
CA LYS A 129 -35.59 3.84 8.22
C LYS A 129 -34.09 3.99 7.97
N ASP A 130 -33.58 3.14 7.09
CA ASP A 130 -32.25 3.29 6.52
C ASP A 130 -32.12 4.59 5.72
N ILE A 131 -30.90 5.13 5.67
CA ILE A 131 -30.53 6.22 4.78
C ILE A 131 -29.72 5.61 3.64
N ALA A 132 -30.24 5.74 2.42
CA ALA A 132 -29.61 5.24 1.21
C ALA A 132 -28.23 5.87 0.99
N ALA A 133 -27.36 5.15 0.28
CA ALA A 133 -26.03 5.60 -0.04
C ALA A 133 -26.04 6.89 -0.87
N THR A 134 -25.22 7.88 -0.48
CA THR A 134 -24.94 9.09 -1.25
C THR A 134 -23.47 9.14 -1.62
N CYS A 135 -23.16 9.53 -2.86
CA CYS A 135 -21.80 9.71 -3.39
C CYS A 135 -21.60 11.15 -3.86
N THR A 136 -21.64 12.10 -2.92
CA THR A 136 -21.74 13.53 -3.25
C THR A 136 -20.44 14.27 -2.99
N GLU A 137 -19.71 13.89 -1.94
CA GLU A 137 -18.49 14.55 -1.55
C GLU A 137 -17.26 13.91 -2.18
N ASN A 138 -16.24 14.73 -2.38
CA ASN A 138 -14.94 14.27 -2.84
C ASN A 138 -13.81 15.06 -2.21
N THR A 139 -12.65 14.42 -2.13
CA THR A 139 -11.38 15.03 -1.77
C THR A 139 -10.44 14.93 -2.95
N ASN A 140 -9.74 16.03 -3.25
CA ASN A 140 -8.68 16.05 -4.25
C ASN A 140 -7.30 16.07 -3.58
N LEU A 141 -6.45 15.09 -3.89
CA LEU A 141 -5.10 14.96 -3.37
C LEU A 141 -4.08 15.00 -4.51
N THR A 142 -2.94 15.66 -4.30
CA THR A 142 -1.82 15.62 -5.24
C THR A 142 -0.65 14.90 -4.59
N ILE A 143 -0.18 13.83 -5.24
CA ILE A 143 1.00 13.06 -4.82
C ILE A 143 2.18 13.47 -5.69
N THR A 144 3.27 13.92 -5.06
CA THR A 144 4.53 14.28 -5.71
C THR A 144 5.63 13.33 -5.21
N ASN A 145 6.23 12.56 -6.13
CA ASN A 145 7.33 11.64 -5.86
C ASN A 145 8.60 12.10 -6.56
#